data_AF-A0A944EC19-F1
#
_entry.id   AF-A0A944EC19-F1
#
_cell.length_a   1.000
_cell.length_b   1.000
_cell.length_c   1.000
_cell.angle_alpha   90.00
_cell.angle_beta   90.00
_cell.angle_gamma   90.00
#
_symmetry.space_group_name_H-M   'P 1'
#
loop_
_entity.id
_entity.type
_entity.pdbx_description
1 polymer ?
#
loop_
_entity_poly.entity_id
_entity_poly.type
_entity_poly.pdbx_seq_one_letter_code
_entity_poly.pdbx_strand_id
1 'polypeptide(L)'
;MFVDTLAGTPDTAAAIDAMASTLETVAALFLERHEFARQRQAVIMANAELQERELIKLASLSAALAATLRRRGVKDPAASVTAEAGIAVFKVGFERWVGDSGERALADFLRESLDELKVVAAGAS
;
A
#
# COMPACT_ATOMS: atom_id res chain seq x y z
N MET A 1 -2.75 4.09 11.61
CA MET A 1 -2.24 2.73 11.30
C MET A 1 -1.08 2.78 10.31
N PHE A 2 -1.28 2.90 8.98
CA PHE A 2 -0.14 2.98 8.02
C PHE A 2 0.94 4.00 8.43
N VAL A 3 0.51 5.23 8.76
CA VAL A 3 1.42 6.30 9.21
C VAL A 3 2.14 5.94 10.51
N ASP A 4 1.41 5.40 11.49
CA ASP A 4 1.97 5.04 12.80
C ASP A 4 2.93 3.87 12.69
N THR A 5 2.58 2.86 11.90
CA THR A 5 3.44 1.71 11.57
C THR A 5 4.71 2.18 10.88
N LEU A 6 4.60 3.06 9.88
CA LEU A 6 5.77 3.60 9.18
C LEU A 6 6.64 4.46 10.11
N ALA A 7 6.04 5.24 10.99
CA ALA A 7 6.76 6.03 12.00
C ALA A 7 7.50 5.14 13.02
N GLY A 8 7.00 3.94 13.29
CA GLY A 8 7.63 2.97 14.19
C GLY A 8 8.71 2.09 13.56
N THR A 9 8.93 2.17 12.25
CA THR A 9 10.01 1.40 11.58
C THR A 9 11.38 2.01 11.89
N PRO A 10 12.46 1.19 12.01
CA PRO A 10 13.80 1.70 12.29
C PRO A 10 14.26 2.76 11.29
N ASP A 11 14.89 3.83 11.77
CA ASP A 11 15.36 4.95 10.93
C ASP A 11 16.51 4.56 9.98
N THR A 12 17.19 3.45 10.24
CA THR A 12 18.26 2.91 9.40
C THR A 12 17.76 2.16 8.17
N ALA A 13 16.46 1.84 8.10
CA ALA A 13 15.88 1.12 6.97
C ALA A 13 15.75 2.05 5.75
N ALA A 14 16.04 1.54 4.56
CA ALA A 14 15.76 2.29 3.32
C ALA A 14 14.26 2.57 3.22
N ALA A 15 13.89 3.71 2.61
CA ALA A 15 12.51 4.19 2.58
C ALA A 15 11.52 3.15 2.01
N ILE A 16 11.93 2.46 0.94
CA ILE A 16 11.11 1.44 0.27
C ILE A 16 10.96 0.17 1.13
N ASP A 17 11.98 -0.22 1.90
CA ASP A 17 11.93 -1.37 2.80
C ASP A 17 11.05 -1.08 4.02
N ALA A 18 11.12 0.14 4.55
CA ALA A 18 10.23 0.58 5.60
C ALA A 18 8.77 0.65 5.14
N MET A 19 8.53 1.07 3.89
CA MET A 19 7.20 1.01 3.27
C MET A 19 6.73 -0.44 3.11
N ALA A 20 7.59 -1.34 2.65
CA ALA A 20 7.29 -2.76 2.50
C ALA A 20 6.88 -3.40 3.84
N SER A 21 7.68 -3.20 4.89
CA SER A 21 7.37 -3.68 6.24
C SER A 21 6.06 -3.09 6.78
N THR A 22 5.78 -1.82 6.45
CA THR A 22 4.50 -1.18 6.80
C THR A 22 3.33 -1.88 6.11
N LEU A 23 3.45 -2.16 4.81
CA LEU A 23 2.41 -2.85 4.03
C LEU A 23 2.15 -4.26 4.56
N GLU A 24 3.19 -5.03 4.87
CA GLU A 24 3.07 -6.37 5.45
C GLU A 24 2.37 -6.35 6.82
N THR A 25 2.76 -5.41 7.69
CA THR A 25 2.15 -5.24 9.01
C THR A 25 0.67 -4.89 8.90
N VAL A 26 0.32 -4.00 7.98
CA VAL A 26 -1.08 -3.62 7.76
C VAL A 26 -1.87 -4.78 7.17
N ALA A 27 -1.28 -5.57 6.26
CA ALA A 27 -1.94 -6.70 5.63
C ALA A 27 -2.37 -7.77 6.63
N ALA A 28 -1.61 -7.98 7.71
CA ALA A 28 -1.97 -8.93 8.77
C ALA A 28 -3.35 -8.66 9.40
N LEU A 29 -3.84 -7.42 9.34
CA LEU A 29 -5.13 -7.02 9.90
C LEU A 29 -6.32 -7.37 9.01
N PHE A 30 -6.04 -7.85 7.79
CA PHE A 30 -7.03 -8.26 6.80
C PHE A 30 -7.21 -9.79 6.71
N LEU A 31 -6.40 -10.58 7.44
CA LEU A 31 -6.38 -12.05 7.36
C LEU A 31 -7.78 -12.68 7.52
N GLU A 32 -8.58 -12.21 8.47
CA GLU A 32 -9.94 -12.73 8.72
C GLU A 32 -11.05 -11.86 8.10
N ARG A 33 -10.70 -10.97 7.16
CA ARG A 33 -11.61 -9.93 6.64
C ARG A 33 -11.74 -9.96 5.11
N HIS A 34 -11.33 -11.04 4.45
CA HIS A 34 -11.39 -11.16 2.98
C HIS A 34 -12.79 -10.91 2.43
N GLU A 35 -13.80 -11.64 2.92
CA GLU A 35 -15.16 -11.52 2.39
C GLU A 35 -15.71 -10.10 2.57
N PHE A 36 -15.52 -9.51 3.75
CA PHE A 36 -15.92 -8.13 4.03
C PHE A 36 -15.20 -7.13 3.09
N ALA A 37 -13.89 -7.29 2.90
CA ALA A 37 -13.11 -6.45 2.01
C ALA A 37 -13.58 -6.57 0.55
N ARG A 38 -13.90 -7.77 0.09
CA ARG A 38 -14.46 -8.05 -1.23
C ARG A 38 -15.81 -7.39 -1.43
N GLN A 39 -16.73 -7.53 -0.47
CA GLN A 39 -18.05 -6.90 -0.52
C GLN A 39 -17.93 -5.37 -0.54
N ARG A 40 -17.09 -4.78 0.33
CA ARG A 40 -16.83 -3.33 0.33
C ARG A 40 -16.28 -2.86 -1.01
N GLN A 41 -15.31 -3.58 -1.57
CA GLN A 41 -14.71 -3.21 -2.84
C GLN A 41 -15.75 -3.24 -3.98
N ALA A 42 -16.61 -4.26 -4.02
CA ALA A 42 -17.69 -4.35 -5.00
C ALA A 42 -18.65 -3.14 -4.93
N VAL A 43 -19.04 -2.72 -3.72
CA VAL A 43 -19.88 -1.53 -3.53
C VAL A 43 -19.18 -0.26 -4.00
N ILE A 44 -17.90 -0.08 -3.69
CA ILE A 44 -17.14 1.09 -4.15
C ILE A 44 -17.05 1.11 -5.67
N MET A 45 -16.68 0.00 -6.30
CA MET A 45 -16.54 -0.08 -7.75
C MET A 45 -17.86 0.08 -8.50
N ALA A 46 -19.01 -0.18 -7.87
CA ALA A 46 -20.32 0.06 -8.48
C ALA A 46 -20.78 1.54 -8.42
N ASN A 47 -20.10 2.41 -7.65
CA ASN A 47 -20.58 3.77 -7.37
C ASN A 47 -19.49 4.83 -7.60
N ALA A 48 -19.66 5.67 -8.63
CA ALA A 48 -18.66 6.68 -9.02
C ALA A 48 -18.27 7.63 -7.87
N GLU A 49 -19.23 8.16 -7.11
CA GLU A 49 -18.95 9.04 -5.98
C GLU A 49 -18.12 8.36 -4.87
N LEU A 50 -18.30 7.04 -4.67
CA LEU A 50 -17.50 6.29 -3.71
C LEU A 50 -16.08 6.04 -4.24
N GLN A 51 -15.92 5.82 -5.55
CA GLN A 51 -14.60 5.72 -6.18
C GLN A 51 -13.83 7.03 -6.04
N GLU A 52 -14.47 8.17 -6.32
CA GLU A 52 -13.87 9.50 -6.15
C GLU A 52 -13.42 9.74 -4.71
N ARG A 53 -14.26 9.41 -3.74
CA ARG A 53 -13.92 9.52 -2.31
C ARG A 53 -12.78 8.60 -1.91
N GLU A 54 -12.75 7.36 -2.41
CA GLU A 54 -11.66 6.42 -2.11
C GLU A 54 -10.33 6.90 -2.73
N LEU A 55 -10.36 7.46 -3.94
CA LEU A 55 -9.19 8.08 -4.57
C LEU A 55 -8.65 9.24 -3.73
N ILE A 56 -9.52 10.16 -3.28
CA ILE A 56 -9.14 11.28 -2.40
C ILE A 56 -8.54 10.76 -1.08
N LYS A 57 -9.11 9.71 -0.51
CA LYS A 57 -8.63 9.08 0.72
C LYS A 57 -7.24 8.48 0.54
N LEU A 58 -6.99 7.77 -0.56
CA LEU A 58 -5.69 7.18 -0.86
C LEU A 58 -4.63 8.25 -1.16
N ALA A 59 -4.99 9.32 -1.88
CA ALA A 59 -4.11 10.47 -2.09
C ALA A 59 -3.74 11.17 -0.78
N SER A 60 -4.72 11.36 0.12
CA SER A 60 -4.47 11.93 1.45
C SER A 60 -3.56 11.04 2.30
N LEU A 61 -3.73 9.72 2.21
CA LEU A 61 -2.85 8.75 2.87
C LEU A 61 -1.42 8.81 2.30
N SER A 62 -1.27 8.88 0.98
CA SER A 62 0.05 9.06 0.33
C SER A 62 0.77 10.30 0.86
N ALA A 63 0.10 11.44 0.89
CA ALA A 63 0.66 12.68 1.40
C ALA A 63 1.12 12.57 2.87
N ALA A 64 0.34 11.88 3.71
CA ALA A 64 0.70 11.65 5.11
C ALA A 64 1.90 10.70 5.26
N LEU A 65 2.01 9.68 4.40
CA LEU A 65 3.17 8.78 4.36
C LEU A 65 4.43 9.51 3.89
N ALA A 66 4.34 10.33 2.85
CA ALA A 66 5.45 11.16 2.38
C ALA A 66 5.93 12.11 3.49
N ALA A 67 5.01 12.78 4.19
CA ALA A 67 5.35 13.62 5.34
C ALA A 67 6.04 12.83 6.47
N THR A 68 5.66 11.58 6.67
CA THR A 68 6.28 10.69 7.66
C THR A 68 7.69 10.28 7.26
N LEU A 69 7.91 9.93 5.99
CA LEU A 69 9.24 9.65 5.45
C LEU A 69 10.17 10.87 5.56
N ARG A 70 9.65 12.09 5.32
CA ARG A 70 10.43 13.32 5.54
C ARG A 70 10.86 13.51 6.99
N ARG A 71 9.97 13.24 7.95
CA ARG A 71 10.32 13.30 9.39
C ARG A 71 11.39 12.26 9.76
N ARG A 72 11.49 11.17 8.99
CA ARG A 72 12.54 10.14 9.10
C ARG A 72 13.82 10.47 8.29
N GLY A 73 13.94 11.71 7.79
CA GLY A 73 15.14 12.18 7.09
C GLY A 73 15.20 11.87 5.59
N VAL A 74 14.18 11.24 5.01
CA VAL A 74 14.11 11.00 3.56
C VAL A 74 13.75 12.31 2.85
N LYS A 75 14.63 12.79 1.97
CA LYS A 75 14.40 14.03 1.21
C LYS A 75 13.48 13.81 0.00
N ASP A 76 12.86 14.88 -0.47
CA ASP A 76 12.18 14.87 -1.76
C ASP A 76 13.21 14.83 -2.92
N PRO A 77 12.87 14.22 -4.07
CA PRO A 77 11.57 13.61 -4.40
C PRO A 77 11.37 12.20 -3.84
N ALA A 78 12.40 11.59 -3.22
CA ALA A 78 12.36 10.19 -2.80
C ALA A 78 11.23 9.89 -1.80
N ALA A 79 10.95 10.79 -0.85
CA ALA A 79 9.83 10.62 0.09
C ALA A 79 8.47 10.55 -0.62
N SER A 80 8.19 11.50 -1.52
CA SER A 80 6.97 11.52 -2.32
C SER A 80 6.85 10.28 -3.23
N VAL A 81 7.91 9.96 -3.99
CA VAL A 81 7.91 8.81 -4.90
C VAL A 81 7.68 7.50 -4.14
N THR A 82 8.34 7.32 -2.99
CA THR A 82 8.16 6.10 -2.17
C THR A 82 6.73 5.98 -1.64
N ALA A 83 6.11 7.08 -1.22
CA ALA A 83 4.73 7.06 -0.73
C ALA A 83 3.73 6.71 -1.83
N GLU A 84 3.85 7.36 -3.00
CA GLU A 84 3.00 7.06 -4.16
C GLU A 84 3.18 5.62 -4.64
N ALA A 85 4.43 5.14 -4.70
CA ALA A 85 4.76 3.77 -5.04
C ALA A 85 4.15 2.76 -4.05
N GLY A 86 4.24 3.03 -2.74
CA GLY A 86 3.63 2.19 -1.71
C GLY A 86 2.11 2.10 -1.85
N ILE A 87 1.45 3.21 -2.19
CA ILE A 87 0.01 3.25 -2.44
C ILE A 87 -0.35 2.49 -3.73
N ALA A 88 0.46 2.60 -4.78
CA ALA A 88 0.27 1.82 -6.01
C ALA A 88 0.37 0.31 -5.74
N VAL A 89 1.41 -0.14 -5.01
CA VAL A 89 1.58 -1.54 -4.59
C VAL A 89 0.37 -2.01 -3.78
N PHE A 90 -0.08 -1.20 -2.81
CA PHE A 90 -1.27 -1.53 -2.02
C PHE A 90 -2.51 -1.71 -2.90
N LYS A 91 -2.79 -0.78 -3.81
CA LYS A 91 -3.97 -0.85 -4.69
C LYS A 91 -3.94 -2.12 -5.55
N VAL A 92 -2.83 -2.37 -6.25
CA VAL A 92 -2.71 -3.52 -7.17
C VAL A 92 -2.79 -4.84 -6.41
N GLY A 93 -2.06 -4.97 -5.31
CA GLY A 93 -2.09 -6.21 -4.53
C GLY A 93 -3.43 -6.44 -3.83
N PHE A 94 -4.08 -5.39 -3.31
CA PHE A 94 -5.42 -5.49 -2.72
C PHE A 94 -6.48 -5.90 -3.74
N GLU A 95 -6.46 -5.33 -4.95
CA GLU A 95 -7.38 -5.68 -6.03
C GLU A 95 -7.24 -7.15 -6.44
N ARG A 96 -6.01 -7.64 -6.58
CA ARG A 96 -5.75 -9.06 -6.87
C ARG A 96 -6.24 -9.96 -5.73
N TRP A 97 -5.99 -9.57 -4.49
CA TRP A 97 -6.38 -10.34 -3.31
C TRP A 97 -7.91 -10.46 -3.15
N VAL A 98 -8.68 -9.38 -3.35
CA VAL A 98 -10.15 -9.46 -3.24
C VAL A 98 -10.79 -10.24 -4.40
N GLY A 99 -10.10 -10.36 -5.53
CA GLY A 99 -10.50 -11.21 -6.66
C GLY A 99 -10.15 -12.68 -6.50
N ASP A 100 -9.26 -13.02 -5.55
CA ASP A 100 -8.83 -14.38 -5.25
C ASP A 100 -9.88 -15.16 -4.41
N SER A 101 -9.70 -16.48 -4.29
CA SER A 101 -10.56 -17.35 -3.46
C SER A 101 -10.49 -17.04 -1.96
N GLY A 102 -9.49 -16.29 -1.51
CA GLY A 102 -9.29 -15.91 -0.11
C GLY A 102 -8.43 -16.90 0.68
N GLU A 103 -7.83 -17.89 0.02
CA GLU A 103 -6.89 -18.85 0.62
C GLU A 103 -5.53 -18.22 0.91
N ARG A 104 -5.15 -17.22 0.12
CA ARG A 104 -3.86 -16.54 0.22
C ARG A 104 -3.97 -15.25 1.05
N ALA A 105 -2.93 -14.95 1.81
CA ALA A 105 -2.90 -13.73 2.62
C ALA A 105 -2.66 -12.49 1.74
N LEU A 106 -3.25 -11.35 2.11
CA LEU A 106 -3.01 -10.07 1.43
C LEU A 106 -1.51 -9.74 1.34
N ALA A 107 -0.73 -10.10 2.37
CA ALA A 107 0.71 -9.85 2.40
C ALA A 107 1.45 -10.49 1.22
N ASP A 108 0.99 -11.64 0.72
CA ASP A 108 1.61 -12.32 -0.42
C ASP A 108 1.40 -11.51 -1.71
N PHE A 109 0.19 -11.01 -1.93
CA PHE A 109 -0.10 -10.15 -3.07
C PHE A 109 0.63 -8.82 -3.01
N LEU A 110 0.77 -8.22 -1.82
CA LEU A 110 1.54 -6.98 -1.65
C LEU A 110 3.03 -7.20 -1.93
N ARG A 111 3.60 -8.33 -1.50
CA ARG A 111 5.00 -8.68 -1.76
C ARG A 111 5.25 -8.88 -3.26
N GLU A 112 4.40 -9.66 -3.93
CA GLU A 112 4.48 -9.84 -5.38
C GLU A 112 4.38 -8.51 -6.14
N SER A 113 3.43 -7.64 -5.77
CA SER A 113 3.28 -6.34 -6.40
C SER A 113 4.48 -5.41 -6.15
N LEU A 114 5.12 -5.51 -5.00
CA LEU A 114 6.35 -4.76 -4.72
C LEU A 114 7.54 -5.29 -5.53
N ASP A 115 7.67 -6.60 -5.64
CA ASP A 115 8.75 -7.22 -6.42
C ASP A 115 8.60 -6.89 -7.91
N GLU A 116 7.37 -6.92 -8.43
CA GLU A 116 7.06 -6.47 -9.80
C GLU A 116 7.42 -4.99 -9.99
N LEU A 117 7.07 -4.12 -9.05
CA LEU A 117 7.46 -2.70 -9.11
C LEU A 117 8.98 -2.53 -9.20
N LYS A 118 9.75 -3.31 -8.42
CA LYS A 118 11.23 -3.25 -8.45
C LYS A 118 11.78 -3.69 -9.81
N VAL A 119 11.21 -4.74 -10.40
CA VAL A 119 11.57 -5.25 -11.73
C VAL A 119 11.31 -4.19 -12.80
N VAL A 120 10.10 -3.62 -12.85
CA VAL A 120 9.72 -2.58 -13.80
C VAL A 120 10.57 -1.32 -13.63
N ALA A 121 10.81 -0.88 -12.39
CA ALA A 121 11.63 0.31 -12.12
C ALA A 121 13.11 0.12 -12.49
N ALA A 122 13.61 -1.12 -12.50
CA ALA A 122 14.94 -1.46 -13.00
C ALA A 122 15.02 -1.55 -14.53
N GLY A 123 13.89 -1.40 -15.24
CA GLY A 123 13.82 -1.50 -16.70
C GLY A 123 13.89 -2.94 -17.23
N ALA A 124 13.71 -3.93 -16.36
CA ALA A 124 13.53 -5.32 -16.76
C ALA A 124 12.02 -5.57 -16.95
N SER A 125 11.61 -6.06 -18.11
CA SER A 125 10.22 -6.46 -18.40
C SER A 125 10.23 -7.67 -19.33
#